data_AF-A0A956B0C5-F1
#
_entry.id   AF-A0A956B0C5-F1
#
_cell.length_a   1.000
_cell.length_b   1.000
_cell.length_c   1.000
_cell.angle_alpha   90.00
_cell.angle_beta   90.00
_cell.angle_gamma   90.00
#
_symmetry.space_group_name_H-M   'P 1'
#
loop_
_entity.id
_entity.type
_entity.pdbx_description
1 polymer ?
#
loop_
_entity_poly.entity_id
_entity_poly.type
_entity_poly.pdbx_seq_one_letter_code
_entity_poly.pdbx_strand_id
1 'polypeptide(L)'
;MLVLLLTQPATAALVCGIDAITPVSFGAYDPFDGLPTDAAGSVTYSCSGALESDSVAIELSAGGAASFAPRQLTSGANTLNYNLYLDAARLSVWGDGGGTTVRYEASGTGLNGTHEVTIHGRIPAGQNPSAGAYGDGIVVTVAY
;
A
#
# COMPACT_ATOMS: atom_id res chain seq x y z
N MET A 1 -32.37 18.97 45.22
CA MET A 1 -32.14 18.06 44.09
C MET A 1 -30.68 18.23 43.68
N LEU A 2 -29.81 17.31 44.08
CA LEU A 2 -28.37 17.34 43.75
C LEU A 2 -28.19 16.67 42.39
N VAL A 3 -27.81 17.45 41.36
CA VAL A 3 -27.51 16.93 40.03
C VAL A 3 -26.01 16.61 40.00
N LEU A 4 -25.68 15.32 39.98
CA LEU A 4 -24.31 14.84 39.82
C LEU A 4 -23.98 14.84 38.32
N LEU A 5 -23.25 15.85 37.84
CA LEU A 5 -22.70 15.85 36.49
C LEU A 5 -21.52 14.86 36.45
N LEU A 6 -21.73 13.70 35.84
CA LEU A 6 -20.66 12.79 35.45
C LEU A 6 -19.87 13.44 34.31
N THR A 7 -18.73 14.06 34.61
CA THR A 7 -17.76 14.46 33.59
C THR A 7 -17.03 13.19 33.14
N GLN A 8 -17.52 12.54 32.10
CA GLN A 8 -16.74 11.50 31.43
C GLN A 8 -15.52 12.15 30.77
N PRO A 9 -14.30 11.65 30.97
CA PRO A 9 -13.18 12.07 30.15
C PRO A 9 -13.48 11.69 28.71
N ALA A 10 -13.55 12.66 27.82
CA ALA A 10 -13.56 12.40 26.38
C ALA A 10 -12.17 11.94 25.98
N THR A 11 -11.93 10.64 26.02
CA THR A 11 -10.73 10.04 25.41
C THR A 11 -10.92 10.18 23.89
N ALA A 12 -10.08 11.00 23.25
CA ALA A 12 -10.00 10.99 21.80
C ALA A 12 -9.58 9.57 21.38
N ALA A 13 -10.48 8.84 20.73
CA ALA A 13 -10.13 7.56 20.13
C ALA A 13 -9.32 7.84 18.87
N LEU A 14 -8.27 7.04 18.63
CA LEU A 14 -7.57 7.04 17.36
C LEU A 14 -8.57 6.71 16.25
N VAL A 15 -8.62 7.56 15.23
CA VAL A 15 -9.40 7.34 14.02
C VAL A 15 -8.49 7.64 12.84
N CYS A 16 -8.29 6.63 12.00
CA CYS A 16 -7.58 6.75 10.74
C CYS A 16 -8.42 6.31 9.55
N GLY A 17 -8.10 6.85 8.38
CA GLY A 17 -8.75 6.50 7.11
C GLY A 17 -7.84 6.74 5.92
N ILE A 18 -8.13 6.04 4.82
CA ILE A 18 -7.50 6.31 3.52
C ILE A 18 -8.22 7.50 2.88
N ASP A 19 -7.47 8.56 2.59
CA ASP A 19 -8.00 9.77 1.95
C ASP A 19 -7.96 9.65 0.43
N ALA A 20 -6.84 9.18 -0.11
CA ALA A 20 -6.60 9.08 -1.55
C ALA A 20 -5.60 7.98 -1.91
N ILE A 21 -5.71 7.47 -3.12
CA ILE A 21 -4.76 6.51 -3.70
C ILE A 21 -4.39 7.01 -5.10
N THR A 22 -3.10 7.22 -5.34
CA THR A 22 -2.54 7.42 -6.68
C THR A 22 -2.11 6.05 -7.22
N PRO A 23 -2.70 5.55 -8.31
CA PRO A 23 -2.38 4.22 -8.83
C PRO A 23 -0.96 4.18 -9.42
N VAL A 24 -0.32 3.01 -9.32
CA VAL A 24 0.95 2.74 -10.01
C VAL A 24 0.65 2.46 -11.48
N SER A 25 1.06 3.37 -12.37
CA SER A 25 0.92 3.20 -13.82
C SER A 25 2.28 2.98 -14.47
N PHE A 26 2.51 1.77 -15.01
CA PHE A 26 3.78 1.39 -15.64
C PHE A 26 3.96 1.94 -17.05
N GLY A 27 2.90 2.42 -17.70
CA GLY A 27 2.94 2.83 -19.11
C GLY A 27 3.20 1.64 -20.04
N ALA A 28 3.92 1.90 -21.13
CA ALA A 28 4.27 0.86 -22.11
C ALA A 28 5.44 0.01 -21.61
N TYR A 29 5.24 -1.30 -21.55
CA TYR A 29 6.29 -2.29 -21.27
C TYR A 29 6.88 -2.81 -22.58
N ASP A 30 8.21 -2.78 -22.71
CA ASP A 30 8.94 -3.35 -23.84
C ASP A 30 9.65 -4.65 -23.41
N PRO A 31 9.24 -5.83 -23.93
CA PRO A 31 9.89 -7.11 -23.67
C PRO A 31 11.38 -7.19 -24.00
N PHE A 32 11.86 -6.32 -24.90
CA PHE A 32 13.23 -6.30 -25.38
C PHE A 32 14.13 -5.28 -24.68
N ASP A 33 13.56 -4.44 -23.81
CA ASP A 33 14.36 -3.58 -22.94
C ASP A 33 15.09 -4.46 -21.90
N GLY A 34 16.40 -4.22 -21.76
CA GLY A 34 17.23 -4.89 -20.77
C GLY A 34 17.03 -4.35 -19.35
N LEU A 35 16.31 -3.24 -19.20
CA LEU A 35 16.03 -2.58 -17.92
C LEU A 35 14.61 -2.89 -17.42
N PRO A 36 14.42 -2.96 -16.09
CA PRO A 36 13.08 -3.08 -15.53
C PRO A 36 12.26 -1.81 -15.78
N THR A 37 10.94 -1.96 -15.95
CA THR A 37 10.01 -0.83 -16.01
C THR A 37 9.57 -0.47 -14.61
N ASP A 38 10.01 0.70 -14.15
CA ASP A 38 9.71 1.23 -12.81
C ASP A 38 8.63 2.31 -12.89
N ALA A 39 7.74 2.31 -11.90
CA ALA A 39 6.70 3.33 -11.73
C ALA A 39 6.52 3.66 -10.25
N ALA A 40 5.76 4.72 -9.97
CA ALA A 40 5.40 5.11 -8.62
C ALA A 40 3.91 5.44 -8.51
N GLY A 41 3.38 5.26 -7.31
CA GLY A 41 2.05 5.67 -6.88
C GLY A 41 2.12 6.12 -5.42
N SER A 42 0.98 6.37 -4.79
CA SER A 42 0.95 6.74 -3.37
C SER A 42 -0.35 6.32 -2.68
N VAL A 43 -0.25 6.11 -1.37
CA VAL A 43 -1.39 6.04 -0.46
C VAL A 43 -1.33 7.25 0.45
N THR A 44 -2.40 8.03 0.48
CA THR A 44 -2.57 9.13 1.42
C THR A 44 -3.57 8.71 2.48
N TYR A 45 -3.17 8.80 3.76
CA TYR A 45 -4.03 8.51 4.90
C TYR A 45 -4.01 9.66 5.90
N SER A 46 -5.09 9.80 6.65
CA SER A 46 -5.16 10.75 7.76
C SER A 46 -5.54 10.06 9.05
N CYS A 47 -5.01 10.58 10.16
CA CYS A 47 -5.37 10.15 11.50
C CYS A 47 -5.67 11.35 12.42
N SER A 48 -6.53 11.10 13.40
CA SER A 48 -6.83 12.05 14.48
C SER A 48 -6.96 11.32 15.82
N GLY A 49 -6.66 12.03 16.90
CA GLY A 49 -6.77 11.49 18.26
C GLY A 49 -5.60 10.58 18.68
N ALA A 50 -4.49 10.55 17.92
CA ALA A 50 -3.38 9.66 18.20
C ALA A 50 -2.61 10.05 19.47
N LEU A 51 -2.36 9.04 20.31
CA LEU A 51 -1.53 9.09 21.50
C LEU A 51 -0.17 8.44 21.23
N GLU A 52 0.75 8.53 22.20
CA GLU A 52 2.10 8.00 22.04
C GLU A 52 2.15 6.47 21.92
N SER A 53 1.15 5.76 22.45
CA SER A 53 1.04 4.29 22.38
C SER A 53 0.41 3.77 21.09
N ASP A 54 -0.11 4.66 20.25
CA ASP A 54 -0.89 4.28 19.08
C ASP A 54 0.01 3.97 17.89
N SER A 55 -0.47 3.07 17.02
CA SER A 55 0.22 2.71 15.78
C SER A 55 -0.77 2.52 14.63
N VAL A 56 -0.26 2.68 13.42
CA VAL A 56 -0.98 2.45 12.17
C VAL A 56 -0.13 1.51 11.32
N ALA A 57 -0.78 0.55 10.69
CA ALA A 57 -0.21 -0.25 9.63
C ALA A 57 -1.01 -0.07 8.32
N ILE A 58 -0.31 -0.02 7.19
CA ILE A 58 -0.93 -0.06 5.87
C ILE A 58 -0.43 -1.30 5.13
N GLU A 59 -1.39 -2.11 4.68
CA GLU A 59 -1.17 -3.39 4.02
C GLU A 59 -1.71 -3.35 2.59
N LEU A 60 -0.97 -3.97 1.68
CA LEU A 60 -1.39 -4.12 0.28
C LEU A 60 -1.66 -5.59 0.00
N SER A 61 -2.85 -5.92 -0.51
CA SER A 61 -3.18 -7.31 -0.93
C SER A 61 -2.26 -7.86 -2.02
N ALA A 62 -2.30 -9.16 -2.26
CA ALA A 62 -1.62 -9.82 -3.38
C ALA A 62 -2.27 -9.54 -4.76
N GLY A 63 -3.38 -8.77 -4.78
CA GLY A 63 -4.18 -8.57 -5.97
C GLY A 63 -4.88 -9.85 -6.41
N GLY A 64 -4.95 -10.08 -7.71
CA GLY A 64 -5.45 -11.34 -8.28
C GLY A 64 -4.48 -12.53 -8.18
N ALA A 65 -3.25 -12.33 -7.69
CA ALA A 65 -2.24 -13.37 -7.59
C ALA A 65 -2.36 -14.19 -6.29
N ALA A 66 -1.85 -15.42 -6.31
CA ALA A 66 -1.81 -16.30 -5.13
C ALA A 66 -0.71 -15.92 -4.12
N SER A 67 0.23 -15.04 -4.49
CA SER A 67 1.32 -14.58 -3.62
C SER A 67 1.64 -13.11 -3.88
N PHE A 68 2.29 -12.47 -2.90
CA PHE A 68 2.78 -11.09 -3.02
C PHE A 68 4.05 -10.96 -3.87
N ALA A 69 4.73 -12.08 -4.16
CA ALA A 69 6.03 -12.08 -4.81
C ALA A 69 6.17 -13.30 -5.76
N PRO A 70 5.93 -13.11 -7.07
CA PRO A 70 5.45 -11.89 -7.73
C PRO A 70 3.93 -11.71 -7.62
N ARG A 71 3.47 -10.46 -7.70
CA ARG A 71 2.10 -10.14 -8.10
C ARG A 71 1.98 -10.22 -9.62
N GLN A 72 0.76 -10.29 -10.15
CA GLN A 72 0.51 -10.47 -11.58
C GLN A 72 -0.51 -9.46 -12.10
N LEU A 73 -0.10 -8.68 -13.10
CA LEU A 73 -1.05 -7.99 -13.96
C LEU A 73 -1.65 -9.01 -14.94
N THR A 74 -2.92 -8.85 -15.29
CA THR A 74 -3.64 -9.79 -16.14
C THR A 74 -4.28 -9.13 -17.35
N SER A 75 -4.31 -9.86 -18.47
CA SER A 75 -5.00 -9.52 -19.73
C SER A 75 -5.59 -10.79 -20.32
N GLY A 76 -6.87 -11.06 -20.01
CA GLY A 76 -7.49 -12.35 -20.31
C GLY A 76 -6.74 -13.50 -19.61
N ALA A 77 -6.25 -14.46 -20.38
CA ALA A 77 -5.44 -15.57 -19.87
C ALA A 77 -3.93 -15.25 -19.74
N ASN A 78 -3.50 -14.07 -20.20
CA ASN A 78 -2.10 -13.68 -20.15
C ASN A 78 -1.78 -12.98 -18.84
N THR A 79 -0.55 -13.17 -18.35
CA THR A 79 -0.06 -12.57 -17.11
C THR A 79 1.27 -11.84 -17.35
N LEU A 80 1.53 -10.82 -16.53
CA LEU A 80 2.78 -10.07 -16.51
C LEU A 80 3.17 -9.84 -15.05
N ASN A 81 4.33 -10.35 -14.64
CA ASN A 81 4.76 -10.26 -13.26
C ASN A 81 5.21 -8.85 -12.91
N TYR A 82 4.83 -8.40 -11.73
CA TYR A 82 5.27 -7.13 -11.16
C TYR A 82 5.37 -7.27 -9.64
N ASN A 83 5.89 -6.22 -8.99
CA ASN A 83 5.71 -6.10 -7.56
C ASN A 83 5.69 -4.64 -7.08
N LEU A 84 5.24 -4.46 -5.84
CA LEU A 84 5.12 -3.19 -5.13
C LEU A 84 6.01 -3.22 -3.88
N TYR A 85 6.69 -2.12 -3.61
CA TYR A 85 7.72 -2.00 -2.59
C TYR A 85 7.55 -0.73 -1.77
N LEU A 86 7.97 -0.79 -0.51
CA LEU A 86 8.01 0.37 0.40
C LEU A 86 9.20 1.28 0.16
N ASP A 87 10.30 0.71 -0.33
CA ASP A 87 11.56 1.43 -0.48
C ASP A 87 11.90 1.67 -1.96
N ALA A 88 12.58 2.79 -2.22
CA ALA A 88 12.98 3.17 -3.57
C ALA A 88 13.98 2.18 -4.22
N ALA A 89 14.75 1.45 -3.41
CA ALA A 89 15.68 0.42 -3.88
C ALA A 89 14.98 -0.91 -4.24
N ARG A 90 13.69 -1.04 -3.90
CA ARG A 90 12.82 -2.18 -4.17
C ARG A 90 13.35 -3.47 -3.56
N LEU A 91 13.77 -3.40 -2.31
CA LEU A 91 14.25 -4.53 -1.51
C LEU A 91 13.16 -5.11 -0.61
N SER A 92 12.18 -4.30 -0.25
CA SER A 92 11.15 -4.60 0.74
C SER A 92 9.78 -4.65 0.06
N VAL A 93 9.35 -5.87 -0.29
CA VAL A 93 8.03 -6.12 -0.91
C VAL A 93 6.94 -5.70 0.06
N TRP A 94 6.11 -4.75 -0.36
CA TRP A 94 4.99 -4.27 0.43
C TRP A 94 3.83 -5.26 0.30
N GLY A 95 3.46 -5.92 1.39
CA GLY A 95 2.35 -6.86 1.51
C GLY A 95 1.59 -6.65 2.82
N ASP A 96 1.35 -7.74 3.53
CA ASP A 96 0.65 -7.80 4.83
C ASP A 96 1.61 -7.96 6.03
N GLY A 97 2.93 -7.97 5.79
CA GLY A 97 3.94 -8.23 6.82
C GLY A 97 4.14 -9.72 7.13
N GLY A 98 3.42 -10.61 6.44
CA GLY A 98 3.60 -12.06 6.52
C GLY A 98 4.70 -12.58 5.59
N GLY A 99 5.28 -13.73 5.97
CA GLY A 99 6.28 -14.43 5.16
C GLY A 99 7.52 -13.58 4.90
N THR A 100 7.80 -13.26 3.64
CA THR A 100 8.93 -12.41 3.21
C THR A 100 8.51 -10.98 2.85
N THR A 101 7.27 -10.59 3.14
CA THR A 101 6.77 -9.24 2.89
C THR A 101 6.93 -8.36 4.11
N VAL A 102 6.89 -7.05 3.89
CA VAL A 102 6.77 -6.04 4.94
C VAL A 102 5.50 -5.25 4.74
N ARG A 103 5.05 -4.55 5.77
CA ARG A 103 3.95 -3.58 5.70
C ARG A 103 4.45 -2.22 6.18
N TYR A 104 3.77 -1.16 5.76
CA TYR A 104 4.07 0.17 6.28
C TYR A 104 3.63 0.22 7.74
N GLU A 105 4.46 0.78 8.62
CA GLU A 105 4.13 0.99 10.02
C GLU A 105 4.56 2.40 10.45
N ALA A 106 3.71 3.08 11.22
CA ALA A 106 3.98 4.35 11.88
C ALA A 106 3.35 4.36 13.27
N SER A 107 3.90 5.14 14.20
CA SER A 107 3.43 5.17 15.58
C SER A 107 3.61 6.54 16.26
N GLY A 108 2.94 6.68 17.39
CA GLY A 108 3.05 7.82 18.28
C GLY A 108 2.22 9.04 17.87
N THR A 109 2.41 10.13 18.62
CA THR A 109 1.62 11.37 18.44
C THR A 109 1.79 12.02 17.06
N GLY A 110 2.88 11.71 16.36
CA GLY A 110 3.15 12.15 14.98
C GLY A 110 2.16 11.62 13.93
N LEU A 111 1.32 10.66 14.28
CA LEU A 111 0.25 10.17 13.41
C LEU A 111 -0.84 11.22 13.14
N ASN A 112 -1.05 12.19 14.03
CA ASN A 112 -2.09 13.21 13.82
C ASN A 112 -1.81 14.05 12.56
N GLY A 113 -2.80 14.13 11.66
CA GLY A 113 -2.70 14.83 10.39
C GLY A 113 -2.75 13.89 9.19
N THR A 114 -2.33 14.41 8.04
CA THR A 114 -2.32 13.70 6.76
C THR A 114 -0.90 13.28 6.40
N HIS A 115 -0.75 12.03 5.96
CA HIS A 115 0.52 11.41 5.61
C HIS A 115 0.42 10.78 4.23
N GLU A 116 1.49 10.92 3.46
CA GLU A 116 1.62 10.27 2.15
C GLU A 116 2.72 9.20 2.21
N VAL A 117 2.39 8.00 1.75
CA VAL A 117 3.32 6.88 1.61
C VAL A 117 3.47 6.56 0.13
N THR A 118 4.69 6.63 -0.39
CA THR A 118 4.98 6.31 -1.79
C THR A 118 4.96 4.79 -2.00
N ILE A 119 4.31 4.34 -3.07
CA ILE A 119 4.36 2.97 -3.56
C ILE A 119 5.38 2.92 -4.69
N HIS A 120 6.41 2.09 -4.56
CA HIS A 120 7.37 1.86 -5.64
C HIS A 120 7.00 0.59 -6.40
N GLY A 121 6.65 0.70 -7.69
CA GLY A 121 6.30 -0.44 -8.52
C GLY A 121 7.41 -0.83 -9.49
N ARG A 122 7.59 -2.13 -9.76
CA ARG A 122 8.51 -2.65 -10.78
C ARG A 122 7.90 -3.80 -11.57
N ILE A 123 8.05 -3.75 -12.89
CA ILE A 123 7.95 -4.91 -13.79
C ILE A 123 9.39 -5.35 -14.16
N PRO A 124 9.81 -6.60 -13.85
CA PRO A 124 11.10 -7.12 -14.30
C PRO A 124 11.24 -7.14 -15.83
N ALA A 125 12.46 -6.89 -16.31
CA ALA A 125 12.83 -6.99 -17.73
C ALA A 125 12.70 -8.43 -18.26
N GLY A 126 12.62 -8.57 -19.59
CA GLY A 126 12.73 -9.87 -20.28
C GLY A 126 11.52 -10.79 -20.16
N GLN A 127 10.35 -10.27 -19.76
CA GLN A 127 9.09 -11.01 -19.86
C GLN A 127 8.51 -10.81 -21.26
N ASN A 128 7.95 -11.85 -21.86
CA ASN A 128 7.38 -11.78 -23.22
C ASN A 128 5.87 -12.05 -23.22
N PRO A 129 5.05 -11.17 -22.61
CA PRO A 129 3.60 -11.28 -22.64
C PRO A 129 3.05 -10.96 -24.04
N SER A 130 1.86 -11.46 -24.36
CA SER A 130 1.11 -11.00 -25.53
C SER A 130 0.82 -9.49 -25.43
N ALA A 131 0.79 -8.77 -26.55
CA ALA A 131 0.41 -7.35 -26.53
C ALA A 131 -1.04 -7.18 -26.04
N GLY A 132 -1.25 -6.24 -25.12
CA GLY A 132 -2.57 -5.99 -24.54
C GLY A 132 -2.53 -5.01 -23.38
N ALA A 133 -3.71 -4.67 -22.86
CA ALA A 133 -3.86 -3.87 -21.65
C ALA A 133 -3.87 -4.80 -20.42
N TYR A 134 -2.90 -4.62 -19.53
CA TYR A 134 -2.71 -5.43 -18.33
C TYR A 134 -3.12 -4.64 -17.09
N GLY A 135 -3.86 -5.26 -16.19
CA GLY A 135 -4.29 -4.64 -14.94
C GLY A 135 -4.34 -5.63 -13.77
N ASP A 136 -4.29 -5.08 -12.56
CA ASP A 136 -4.49 -5.81 -11.31
C ASP A 136 -5.20 -4.89 -10.31
N GLY A 137 -6.02 -5.46 -9.43
CA GLY A 137 -6.78 -4.74 -8.42
C GLY A 137 -6.16 -4.94 -7.04
N ILE A 138 -5.46 -3.93 -6.54
CA ILE A 138 -4.87 -3.96 -5.19
C ILE A 138 -5.81 -3.34 -4.18
N VAL A 139 -6.18 -4.12 -3.15
CA VAL A 139 -6.84 -3.62 -1.95
C VAL A 139 -5.79 -3.06 -0.99
N VAL A 140 -6.04 -1.84 -0.51
CA VAL A 140 -5.28 -1.16 0.55
C VAL A 140 -6.07 -1.26 1.85
N THR A 141 -5.44 -1.79 2.90
CA THR A 141 -6.04 -1.91 4.24
C THR A 141 -5.28 -1.03 5.21
N VAL A 142 -6.00 -0.22 6.00
CA VAL A 142 -5.44 0.53 7.13
C VAL A 142 -5.88 -0.12 8.44
N ALA A 143 -4.94 -0.43 9.33
CA ALA A 143 -5.18 -1.04 10.63
C ALA A 143 -4.61 -0.16 11.74
N TYR A 144 -5.39 0.08 12.79
CA TYR A 144 -5.08 0.95 13.92
C TYR A 144 -5.95 0.63 15.14
#